data_AF-A0A353P085-F1
#
_entry.id   AF-A0A353P085-F1
#
_cell.length_a   1.000
_cell.length_b   1.000
_cell.length_c   1.000
_cell.angle_alpha   90.00
_cell.angle_beta   90.00
_cell.angle_gamma   90.00
#
_symmetry.space_group_name_H-M   'P 1'
#
loop_
_entity.id
_entity.type
_entity.pdbx_description
1 polymer ?
#
loop_
_entity_poly.entity_id
_entity_poly.type
_entity_poly.pdbx_seq_one_letter_code
_entity_poly.pdbx_strand_id
1 'polypeptide(L)'
;MNKNVKIILAAASFLGAIATIVVLYIASVVLHKIPVHIFLIVAFIMATMDILVAIMFLYMPSKSSENVELTEKSVLGTSHYSDNLIEIDSDGITIKHFYFPFAAKKRINFRDIKTVQAYNGGCMRLWGSGDFRTWFGIDWNRTNRKMTFVIEHNNSWFKTGFTCKDSVSVAQILKLKNLLNIKS
;
A
#
# COMPACT_ATOMS: atom_id res chain seq x y z
N MET A 1 -2.03 4.20 -15.01
CA MET A 1 -0.86 3.42 -15.43
C MET A 1 -1.07 3.06 -16.89
N ASN A 2 -0.09 3.32 -17.76
CA ASN A 2 -0.20 3.00 -19.19
C ASN A 2 -0.35 1.46 -19.37
N LYS A 3 -1.14 1.03 -20.35
CA LYS A 3 -1.32 -0.38 -20.74
C LYS A 3 0.02 -1.10 -20.89
N ASN A 4 1.03 -0.44 -21.47
CA ASN A 4 2.36 -1.01 -21.65
C ASN A 4 3.05 -1.33 -20.30
N VAL A 5 2.87 -0.47 -19.29
CA VAL A 5 3.45 -0.69 -17.95
C VAL A 5 2.75 -1.85 -17.23
N LYS A 6 1.44 -2.01 -17.40
CA LYS A 6 0.70 -3.18 -16.86
C LYS A 6 1.20 -4.50 -17.44
N ILE A 7 1.44 -4.52 -18.76
CA ILE A 7 1.96 -5.71 -19.46
C ILE A 7 3.37 -6.04 -18.97
N ILE A 8 4.24 -5.04 -18.82
CA ILE A 8 5.60 -5.24 -18.31
C ILE A 8 5.59 -5.80 -16.87
N LEU A 9 4.73 -5.25 -15.99
CA LEU A 9 4.62 -5.73 -14.60
C LEU A 9 4.09 -7.17 -14.53
N ALA A 10 3.09 -7.51 -15.34
CA ALA A 10 2.56 -8.87 -15.41
C ALA A 10 3.58 -9.87 -15.98
N ALA A 11 4.39 -9.45 -16.97
CA ALA A 11 5.46 -10.26 -17.51
C ALA A 11 6.59 -10.47 -16.47
N ALA A 12 6.94 -9.43 -15.71
CA ALA A 12 7.96 -9.50 -14.67
C ALA A 12 7.56 -10.45 -13.53
N SER A 13 6.29 -10.45 -13.09
CA SER A 13 5.81 -11.42 -12.09
C SER A 13 5.88 -12.85 -12.62
N PHE A 14 5.52 -13.08 -13.89
CA PHE A 14 5.58 -14.40 -14.50
C PHE A 14 7.02 -14.95 -14.60
N LEU A 15 8.01 -14.11 -14.91
CA LEU A 15 9.43 -14.53 -14.88
C LEU A 15 9.90 -14.91 -13.46
N GLY A 16 9.49 -14.17 -12.44
CA GLY A 16 9.82 -14.47 -11.04
C GLY A 16 9.27 -15.83 -10.60
N ALA A 17 8.06 -16.16 -11.05
CA ALA A 17 7.42 -17.46 -10.82
C ALA A 17 8.24 -18.62 -11.38
N ILE A 18 8.63 -18.51 -12.66
CA ILE A 18 9.43 -19.53 -13.36
C ILE A 18 10.76 -19.75 -12.66
N ALA A 19 11.48 -18.68 -12.32
CA ALA A 19 12.76 -18.77 -11.61
C ALA A 19 12.61 -19.50 -10.26
N THR A 20 11.54 -19.21 -9.51
CA THR A 20 11.26 -19.86 -8.23
C THR A 20 10.95 -21.35 -8.40
N ILE A 21 10.14 -21.71 -9.40
CA ILE A 21 9.82 -23.11 -9.73
C ILE A 21 11.09 -23.89 -10.11
N VAL A 22 11.99 -23.28 -10.91
CA VAL A 22 13.26 -23.90 -11.31
C VAL A 22 14.17 -24.14 -10.09
N VAL A 23 14.29 -23.17 -9.19
CA VAL A 23 15.09 -23.33 -7.95
C VAL A 23 14.54 -24.44 -7.06
N LEU A 24 13.22 -24.47 -6.87
CA LEU A 24 12.55 -25.51 -6.09
C LEU A 24 12.67 -26.89 -6.75
N TYR A 25 12.64 -26.97 -8.09
CA TYR A 25 12.83 -28.21 -8.85
C TYR A 25 14.24 -28.76 -8.65
N ILE A 26 15.26 -27.89 -8.75
CA ILE A 26 16.66 -28.27 -8.47
C ILE A 26 16.79 -28.77 -7.03
N ALA A 27 16.18 -28.08 -6.06
CA ALA A 27 16.22 -28.49 -4.65
C ALA A 27 15.54 -29.85 -4.38
N SER A 28 14.47 -30.17 -5.10
CA SER A 28 13.74 -31.43 -4.95
C SER A 28 14.40 -32.59 -5.70
N VAL A 29 14.74 -32.40 -6.98
CA VAL A 29 15.20 -33.47 -7.88
C VAL A 29 16.71 -33.66 -7.82
N VAL A 30 17.49 -32.59 -7.76
CA VAL A 30 18.97 -32.68 -7.80
C VAL A 30 19.54 -32.86 -6.40
N LEU A 31 18.96 -32.19 -5.39
CA LEU A 31 19.48 -32.23 -4.02
C LEU A 31 18.76 -33.25 -3.11
N HIS A 32 17.65 -33.85 -3.56
CA HIS A 32 16.79 -34.76 -2.76
C HIS A 32 16.38 -34.19 -1.38
N LYS A 33 16.44 -32.88 -1.19
CA LYS A 33 16.17 -32.24 0.12
C LYS A 33 14.68 -32.09 0.42
N ILE A 34 13.83 -32.17 -0.61
CA ILE A 34 12.39 -31.92 -0.50
C ILE A 34 11.64 -33.06 -1.21
N PRO A 35 10.70 -33.73 -0.52
CA PRO A 35 9.81 -34.71 -1.14
C PRO A 35 9.04 -34.12 -2.33
N VAL A 36 8.97 -34.87 -3.44
CA VAL A 36 8.40 -34.40 -4.72
C VAL A 36 6.95 -33.92 -4.57
N HIS A 37 6.14 -34.54 -3.71
CA HIS A 37 4.76 -34.09 -3.48
C HIS A 37 4.67 -32.72 -2.80
N ILE A 38 5.59 -32.40 -1.88
CA ILE A 38 5.66 -31.08 -1.25
C ILE A 38 6.07 -30.04 -2.29
N PHE A 39 7.04 -30.36 -3.15
CA PHE A 39 7.42 -29.51 -4.28
C PHE A 39 6.22 -29.20 -5.19
N LEU A 40 5.44 -30.21 -5.58
CA LEU A 40 4.27 -30.02 -6.44
C LEU A 40 3.18 -29.15 -5.80
N ILE A 41 2.92 -29.30 -4.50
CA ILE A 41 1.97 -28.47 -3.75
C ILE A 41 2.42 -27.00 -3.72
N VAL A 42 3.69 -26.75 -3.39
CA VAL A 42 4.25 -25.39 -3.35
C VAL A 42 4.24 -24.76 -4.74
N ALA A 43 4.64 -25.51 -5.78
CA ALA A 43 4.62 -25.03 -7.16
C ALA A 43 3.20 -24.66 -7.62
N PHE A 44 2.20 -25.47 -7.26
CA PHE A 44 0.80 -25.19 -7.58
C PHE A 44 0.30 -23.91 -6.88
N ILE A 45 0.56 -23.76 -5.58
CA ILE A 45 0.19 -22.56 -4.82
C ILE A 45 0.82 -21.30 -5.44
N MET A 46 2.12 -21.35 -5.76
CA MET A 46 2.82 -20.23 -6.38
C MET A 46 2.21 -19.87 -7.75
N ALA A 47 2.01 -20.86 -8.63
CA ALA A 47 1.42 -20.63 -9.95
C ALA A 47 0.02 -20.00 -9.86
N THR A 48 -0.82 -20.43 -8.89
CA THR A 48 -2.14 -19.82 -8.68
C THR A 48 -2.07 -18.39 -8.15
N MET A 49 -1.10 -18.08 -7.27
CA MET A 49 -0.88 -16.71 -6.78
C MET A 49 -0.42 -15.78 -7.91
N ASP A 50 0.47 -16.23 -8.79
CA ASP A 50 0.97 -15.42 -9.91
C ASP A 50 -0.13 -15.13 -10.95
N ILE A 51 -0.99 -16.12 -11.23
CA ILE A 51 -2.17 -15.93 -12.09
C ILE A 51 -3.12 -14.91 -11.46
N LEU A 52 -3.39 -15.00 -10.15
CA LEU A 52 -4.24 -14.04 -9.44
C LEU A 52 -3.67 -12.62 -9.46
N VAL A 53 -2.36 -12.45 -9.27
CA VAL A 53 -1.69 -11.15 -9.34
C VAL A 53 -1.75 -10.59 -10.77
N ALA A 54 -1.54 -11.41 -11.79
CA ALA A 54 -1.67 -11.00 -13.19
C ALA A 54 -3.11 -10.57 -13.52
N ILE A 55 -4.12 -11.35 -13.09
CA ILE A 55 -5.54 -11.00 -13.21
C ILE A 55 -5.81 -9.68 -12.50
N MET A 56 -5.29 -9.47 -11.28
CA MET A 56 -5.44 -8.22 -10.55
C MET A 56 -4.87 -7.02 -11.33
N PHE A 57 -3.69 -7.15 -11.94
CA PHE A 57 -3.12 -6.08 -12.78
C PHE A 57 -3.92 -5.80 -14.05
N LEU A 58 -4.52 -6.84 -14.65
CA LEU A 58 -5.38 -6.72 -15.84
C LEU A 58 -6.71 -6.05 -15.50
N TYR A 59 -7.35 -6.43 -14.40
CA TYR A 59 -8.62 -5.87 -13.93
C TYR A 59 -8.47 -4.57 -13.14
N MET A 60 -7.26 -4.18 -12.76
CA MET A 60 -7.01 -2.91 -12.08
C MET A 60 -7.53 -1.76 -12.97
N PRO A 61 -8.54 -0.99 -12.55
CA PRO A 61 -9.14 0.04 -13.40
C PRO A 61 -8.07 1.04 -13.85
N SER A 62 -7.99 1.30 -15.16
CA SER A 62 -7.12 2.36 -15.68
C SER A 62 -7.73 3.70 -15.27
N LYS A 63 -6.96 4.47 -14.49
CA LYS A 63 -7.21 5.86 -14.07
C LYS A 63 -8.17 6.58 -15.03
N SER A 64 -9.46 6.55 -14.71
CA SER A 64 -10.38 7.58 -15.17
C SER A 64 -9.89 8.88 -14.55
N SER A 65 -9.70 9.89 -15.39
CA SER A 65 -9.60 11.29 -14.99
C SER A 65 -10.94 11.68 -14.40
N GLU A 66 -11.20 11.21 -13.19
CA GLU A 66 -12.42 11.46 -12.44
C GLU A 66 -12.14 12.65 -11.52
N ASN A 67 -12.62 13.79 -12.00
CA ASN A 67 -13.13 14.96 -11.28
C ASN A 67 -12.13 15.89 -10.61
N VAL A 68 -11.67 16.86 -11.40
CA VAL A 68 -11.18 18.19 -10.98
C VAL A 68 -12.32 19.03 -10.34
N GLU A 69 -13.56 18.54 -10.34
CA GLU A 69 -14.76 19.25 -9.88
C GLU A 69 -15.05 19.14 -8.37
N LEU A 70 -14.27 18.36 -7.61
CA LEU A 70 -14.38 18.31 -6.13
C LEU A 70 -13.52 19.37 -5.42
N THR A 71 -12.71 20.12 -6.17
CA THR A 71 -11.68 21.00 -5.61
C THR A 71 -12.22 22.34 -5.09
N GLU A 72 -13.46 22.72 -5.40
CA GLU A 72 -14.07 23.97 -4.89
C GLU A 72 -15.01 23.77 -3.69
N LYS A 73 -15.46 22.55 -3.39
CA LYS A 73 -16.54 22.35 -2.38
C LYS A 73 -16.05 22.04 -0.96
N SER A 74 -14.76 21.79 -0.72
CA SER A 74 -14.25 21.36 0.61
C SER A 74 -13.46 22.42 1.39
N VAL A 75 -13.39 23.67 0.90
CA VAL A 75 -12.61 24.73 1.58
C VAL A 75 -13.37 25.34 2.77
N LEU A 76 -14.61 24.92 3.03
CA LEU A 76 -15.42 25.36 4.17
C LEU A 76 -15.79 24.18 5.09
N GLY A 77 -14.90 23.89 6.05
CA GLY A 77 -15.31 23.32 7.34
C GLY A 77 -15.54 21.81 7.44
N THR A 78 -14.90 20.95 6.64
CA THR A 78 -15.09 19.50 6.78
C THR A 78 -14.00 18.85 7.64
N SER A 79 -14.39 18.35 8.81
CA SER A 79 -13.65 17.39 9.65
C SER A 79 -13.46 16.01 8.99
N HIS A 80 -13.89 15.87 7.73
CA HIS A 80 -13.91 14.63 6.97
C HIS A 80 -13.12 14.78 5.67
N TYR A 81 -12.40 13.72 5.29
CA TYR A 81 -11.66 13.59 4.04
C TYR A 81 -11.80 12.15 3.53
N SER A 82 -12.01 11.94 2.24
CA SER A 82 -12.02 10.58 1.69
C SER A 82 -11.49 10.57 0.26
N ASP A 83 -10.58 9.63 -0.02
CA ASP A 83 -10.10 9.31 -1.36
C ASP A 83 -9.97 7.79 -1.54
N ASN A 84 -9.36 7.32 -2.62
CA ASN A 84 -9.25 5.87 -2.87
C ASN A 84 -8.21 5.17 -1.97
N LEU A 85 -7.41 5.91 -1.19
CA LEU A 85 -6.34 5.39 -0.33
C LEU A 85 -6.74 5.45 1.14
N ILE A 86 -7.32 6.56 1.58
CA ILE A 86 -7.66 6.81 2.96
C ILE A 86 -9.04 7.46 3.12
N GLU A 87 -9.55 7.38 4.34
CA GLU A 87 -10.68 8.13 4.81
C GLU A 87 -10.39 8.63 6.22
N ILE A 88 -10.73 9.89 6.49
CA ILE A 88 -10.61 10.54 7.78
C ILE A 88 -12.00 11.02 8.14
N ASP A 89 -12.47 10.66 9.33
CA ASP A 89 -13.76 11.11 9.86
C ASP A 89 -13.55 11.73 11.25
N SER A 90 -14.62 11.85 12.05
CA SER A 90 -14.56 12.41 13.40
C SER A 90 -13.64 11.61 14.34
N ASP A 91 -13.60 10.29 14.19
CA ASP A 91 -13.08 9.36 15.19
C ASP A 91 -11.69 8.83 14.84
N GLY A 92 -11.34 8.78 13.56
CA GLY A 92 -10.03 8.28 13.15
C GLY A 92 -9.77 8.23 11.66
N ILE A 93 -8.66 7.56 11.33
CA ILE A 93 -8.15 7.38 9.97
C ILE A 93 -8.33 5.92 9.55
N THR A 94 -8.95 5.70 8.40
CA THR A 94 -9.02 4.41 7.73
C THR A 94 -8.09 4.40 6.53
N ILE A 95 -7.17 3.45 6.47
CA ILE A 95 -6.34 3.18 5.29
C ILE A 95 -6.99 2.00 4.55
N LYS A 96 -7.47 2.25 3.32
CA LYS A 96 -8.35 1.33 2.59
C LYS A 96 -7.66 0.05 2.12
N HIS A 97 -6.35 0.13 1.85
CA HIS A 97 -5.56 -0.98 1.33
C HIS A 97 -4.29 -1.19 2.17
N PHE A 98 -4.40 -1.80 3.36
CA PHE A 98 -3.30 -1.83 4.32
C PHE A 98 -2.62 -3.20 4.47
N TYR A 99 -3.39 -4.22 4.84
CA TYR A 99 -2.84 -5.53 5.23
C TYR A 99 -2.53 -6.40 4.00
N PHE A 100 -1.32 -6.92 3.95
CA PHE A 100 -0.91 -7.95 2.99
C PHE A 100 -1.45 -9.32 3.41
N PRO A 101 -1.88 -10.20 2.48
CA PRO A 101 -1.89 -10.05 1.01
C PRO A 101 -3.22 -9.54 0.41
N PHE A 102 -4.28 -9.40 1.21
CA PHE A 102 -5.63 -9.15 0.69
C PHE A 102 -6.02 -7.67 0.63
N ALA A 103 -5.08 -6.76 0.89
CA ALA A 103 -5.31 -5.33 0.97
C ALA A 103 -6.45 -4.95 1.92
N ALA A 104 -6.63 -5.68 3.02
CA ALA A 104 -7.69 -5.37 3.98
C ALA A 104 -7.48 -3.99 4.59
N LYS A 105 -8.59 -3.29 4.85
CA LYS A 105 -8.58 -1.94 5.44
C LYS A 105 -8.04 -1.98 6.87
N LYS A 106 -7.34 -0.93 7.28
CA LYS A 106 -6.92 -0.70 8.67
C LYS A 106 -7.56 0.58 9.19
N ARG A 107 -8.26 0.49 10.32
CA ARG A 107 -8.79 1.64 11.06
C ARG A 107 -7.86 1.98 12.22
N ILE A 108 -7.64 3.27 12.46
CA ILE A 108 -6.82 3.81 13.55
C ILE A 108 -7.60 4.95 14.19
N ASN A 109 -7.97 4.84 15.46
CA ASN A 109 -8.67 5.92 16.14
C ASN A 109 -7.68 7.01 16.54
N PHE A 110 -8.11 8.28 16.57
CA PHE A 110 -7.24 9.38 16.98
C PHE A 110 -6.71 9.22 18.40
N ARG A 111 -7.46 8.57 19.29
CA ARG A 111 -7.04 8.27 20.67
C ARG A 111 -5.83 7.32 20.74
N ASP A 112 -5.60 6.53 19.70
CA ASP A 112 -4.50 5.57 19.62
C ASP A 112 -3.24 6.20 18.99
N ILE A 113 -3.38 7.40 18.41
CA ILE A 113 -2.31 8.13 17.73
C ILE A 113 -1.58 9.00 18.74
N LYS A 114 -0.26 8.81 18.84
CA LYS A 114 0.64 9.66 19.60
C LYS A 114 0.99 10.93 18.82
N THR A 115 1.42 10.75 17.58
CA THR A 115 1.77 11.83 16.67
C THR A 115 1.78 11.32 15.24
N VAL A 116 1.63 12.22 14.27
CA VAL A 116 1.79 11.95 12.85
C VAL A 116 2.93 12.80 12.32
N GLN A 117 3.99 12.14 11.85
CA GLN A 117 5.10 12.80 11.17
C GLN A 117 4.76 12.94 9.68
N ALA A 118 4.88 14.15 9.15
CA ALA A 118 4.82 14.41 7.72
C ALA A 118 6.22 14.60 7.14
N TYR A 119 6.47 13.96 6.00
CA TYR A 119 7.69 14.08 5.22
C TYR A 119 7.35 14.57 3.81
N ASN A 120 8.20 15.45 3.28
CA ASN A 120 8.08 15.91 1.91
C ASN A 120 8.44 14.80 0.92
N GLY A 121 7.64 14.68 -0.14
CA GLY A 121 7.81 13.71 -1.21
C GLY A 121 7.19 12.34 -0.96
N GLY A 122 7.20 11.54 -2.03
CA GLY A 122 6.76 10.16 -2.05
C GLY A 122 7.88 9.19 -1.71
N CYS A 123 7.62 8.20 -0.84
CA CYS A 123 8.57 7.11 -0.61
C CYS A 123 8.56 6.09 -1.79
N MET A 124 9.71 5.52 -2.15
CA MET A 124 9.82 4.48 -3.21
C MET A 124 9.11 3.16 -2.86
N ARG A 125 8.65 2.97 -1.62
CA ARG A 125 8.00 1.72 -1.19
C ARG A 125 6.52 1.73 -1.50
N LEU A 126 6.06 0.85 -2.39
CA LEU A 126 4.65 0.79 -2.81
C LEU A 126 3.74 0.10 -1.77
N TRP A 127 4.24 -0.93 -1.07
CA TRP A 127 3.52 -1.65 -0.02
C TRP A 127 4.49 -2.28 0.99
N GLY A 128 4.05 -2.44 2.24
CA GLY A 128 4.81 -3.17 3.26
C GLY A 128 5.82 -2.31 4.00
N SER A 129 6.83 -2.96 4.59
CA SER A 129 7.83 -2.32 5.44
C SER A 129 9.24 -2.45 4.88
N GLY A 130 10.02 -1.37 4.98
CA GLY A 130 11.41 -1.31 4.49
C GLY A 130 12.47 -1.23 5.55
N ASP A 131 12.11 -0.78 6.73
CA ASP A 131 12.94 -0.60 7.92
C ASP A 131 12.50 -1.56 9.05
N PHE A 132 11.61 -2.51 8.74
CA PHE A 132 10.92 -3.40 9.67
C PHE A 132 10.14 -2.71 10.79
N ARG A 133 10.03 -1.38 10.77
CA ARG A 133 9.40 -0.58 11.81
C ARG A 133 8.18 0.17 11.30
N THR A 134 8.16 0.53 10.03
CA THR A 134 7.10 1.34 9.41
C THR A 134 6.42 0.55 8.32
N TRP A 135 5.15 0.19 8.53
CA TRP A 135 4.35 -0.52 7.53
C TRP A 135 3.48 0.46 6.74
N PHE A 136 3.63 0.46 5.42
CA PHE A 136 2.84 1.28 4.52
C PHE A 136 1.72 0.48 3.86
N GLY A 137 0.55 1.10 3.71
CA GLY A 137 -0.50 0.57 2.82
C GLY A 137 -0.10 0.64 1.34
N ILE A 138 -0.90 0.03 0.47
CA ILE A 138 -0.69 0.05 -0.98
C ILE A 138 -0.93 1.47 -1.52
N ASP A 139 0.06 2.02 -2.23
CA ASP A 139 -0.14 3.16 -3.14
C ASP A 139 0.81 3.05 -4.33
N TRP A 140 0.26 2.64 -5.48
CA TRP A 140 1.02 2.48 -6.73
C TRP A 140 1.56 3.80 -7.31
N ASN A 141 1.01 4.93 -6.87
CA ASN A 141 1.43 6.25 -7.33
C ASN A 141 2.22 6.99 -6.23
N ARG A 142 2.80 6.27 -5.26
CA ARG A 142 3.43 6.86 -4.08
C ARG A 142 4.57 7.81 -4.42
N THR A 143 5.40 7.49 -5.41
CA THR A 143 6.55 8.34 -5.83
C THR A 143 6.13 9.73 -6.29
N ASN A 144 4.92 9.88 -6.82
CA ASN A 144 4.38 11.15 -7.30
C ASN A 144 3.59 11.92 -6.23
N ARG A 145 3.60 11.46 -4.97
CA ARG A 145 2.87 12.12 -3.87
C ARG A 145 3.70 13.27 -3.31
N LYS A 146 3.01 14.35 -2.95
CA LYS A 146 3.64 15.55 -2.38
C LYS A 146 4.14 15.30 -0.95
N MET A 147 3.43 14.50 -0.17
CA MET A 147 3.82 14.18 1.21
C MET A 147 3.51 12.73 1.56
N THR A 148 4.28 12.23 2.51
CA THR A 148 4.10 10.93 3.16
C THR A 148 3.87 11.13 4.66
N PHE A 149 2.88 10.44 5.22
CA PHE A 149 2.53 10.54 6.63
C PHE A 149 2.89 9.24 7.35
N VAL A 150 3.45 9.35 8.55
CA VAL A 150 3.79 8.22 9.42
C VAL A 150 3.20 8.44 10.81
N ILE A 151 2.28 7.56 11.17
CA ILE A 151 1.60 7.51 12.46
C ILE A 151 2.49 6.76 13.45
N GLU A 152 2.81 7.43 14.55
CA GLU A 152 3.28 6.81 15.77
C GLU A 152 2.10 6.54 16.69
N HIS A 153 2.01 5.33 17.20
CA HIS A 153 0.93 4.88 18.06
C HIS A 153 1.34 5.00 19.54
N ASN A 154 0.39 5.16 20.44
CA ASN A 154 0.67 5.30 21.88
C ASN A 154 1.42 4.08 22.47
N ASN A 155 0.97 2.86 22.13
CA ASN A 155 1.47 1.62 22.73
C ASN A 155 1.96 0.61 21.68
N SER A 156 2.53 1.06 20.54
CA SER A 156 3.07 0.16 19.53
C SER A 156 4.43 0.62 19.04
N TRP A 157 5.35 -0.34 18.96
CA TRP A 157 6.69 -0.13 18.39
C TRP A 157 6.65 0.01 16.86
N PHE A 158 5.62 -0.58 16.23
CA PHE A 158 5.34 -0.43 14.79
C PHE A 158 4.66 0.90 14.50
N LYS A 159 5.10 1.53 13.41
CA LYS A 159 4.54 2.74 12.83
C LYS A 159 3.69 2.40 11.62
N THR A 160 2.69 3.24 11.35
CA THR A 160 1.80 3.08 10.20
C THR A 160 1.99 4.23 9.22
N GLY A 161 2.47 3.92 8.03
CA GLY A 161 2.68 4.88 6.97
C GLY A 161 1.54 4.91 5.97
N PHE A 162 1.19 6.10 5.47
CA PHE A 162 0.20 6.27 4.41
C PHE A 162 0.47 7.51 3.55
N THR A 163 -0.21 7.54 2.41
CA THR A 163 -0.23 8.65 1.46
C THR A 163 -1.67 8.92 1.02
N CYS A 164 -1.90 10.11 0.45
CA CYS A 164 -3.22 10.57 0.01
C CYS A 164 -3.08 11.39 -1.28
N LYS A 165 -4.20 11.63 -1.98
CA LYS A 165 -4.26 12.48 -3.18
C LYS A 165 -4.05 13.95 -2.83
N ASP A 166 -4.68 14.43 -1.77
CA ASP A 166 -4.57 15.80 -1.30
C ASP A 166 -3.92 15.85 0.07
N SER A 167 -2.59 16.01 0.06
CA SER A 167 -1.80 16.12 1.27
C SER A 167 -2.06 17.40 2.05
N VAL A 168 -2.53 18.47 1.40
CA VAL A 168 -2.74 19.77 2.05
C VAL A 168 -3.96 19.69 2.97
N SER A 169 -5.08 19.18 2.45
CA SER A 169 -6.30 18.99 3.24
C SER A 169 -6.07 18.03 4.42
N VAL A 170 -5.36 16.92 4.19
CA VAL A 170 -5.03 15.97 5.25
C VAL A 170 -4.14 16.59 6.32
N ALA A 171 -3.10 17.33 5.92
CA ALA A 171 -2.22 18.03 6.86
C ALA A 171 -3.01 19.06 7.69
N GLN A 172 -3.93 19.81 7.08
CA GLN A 172 -4.79 20.75 7.80
C GLN A 172 -5.67 20.06 8.84
N ILE A 173 -6.33 18.95 8.49
CA ILE A 173 -7.16 18.17 9.43
C ILE A 173 -6.32 17.65 10.61
N LEU A 174 -5.14 17.09 10.33
CA LEU A 174 -4.25 16.58 11.37
C LEU A 174 -3.68 17.69 12.27
N LYS A 175 -3.43 18.87 11.70
CA LYS A 175 -2.99 20.06 12.45
C LYS A 175 -4.09 20.56 13.37
N LEU A 176 -5.35 20.64 12.89
CA LEU A 176 -6.50 21.04 13.70
C LEU A 176 -6.75 20.08 14.87
N LYS A 177 -6.43 18.79 14.70
CA LYS A 177 -6.50 17.77 15.76
C LYS A 177 -5.27 17.76 16.69
N ASN A 178 -4.30 18.66 16.51
CA ASN A 178 -3.03 18.71 17.24
C ASN A 178 -2.19 17.43 17.14
N LEU A 179 -2.30 16.69 16.04
CA LEU A 179 -1.57 15.43 15.83
C LEU A 179 -0.35 15.57 14.92
N LEU A 180 -0.28 16.64 14.11
CA LEU A 180 0.73 16.79 13.06
C LEU A 180 2.06 17.35 13.58
N ASN A 181 3.16 16.68 13.24
CA ASN A 181 4.52 17.19 13.36
C ASN A 181 5.18 17.21 11.97
N ILE A 182 5.61 18.38 11.52
CA ILE A 182 6.25 18.56 10.21
C ILE A 182 7.76 18.56 10.42
N LYS A 183 8.45 17.55 9.89
CA LYS A 183 9.92 17.57 9.80
C LYS A 183 10.30 18.21 8.47
N SER A 184 11.05 19.31 8.55
CA SER A 184 11.66 20.02 7.41
C SER A 184 12.73 19.16 6.74
#